data_AF-A0A381Z9H5-F1
#
_entry.id   AF-A0A381Z9H5-F1
#
_cell.length_a   1.000
_cell.length_b   1.000
_cell.length_c   1.000
_cell.angle_alpha   90.00
_cell.angle_beta   90.00
_cell.angle_gamma   90.00
#
_symmetry.space_group_name_H-M   'P 1'
#
loop_
_entity.id
_entity.type
_entity.pdbx_description
1 polymer ?
#
loop_
_entity_poly.entity_id
_entity_poly.type
_entity_poly.pdbx_seq_one_letter_code
_entity_poly.pdbx_strand_id
1 'polypeptide(L)'
;MERESALDPKIYAKKIIPYVEAGLTTFDMADHYGSSELIIGEYNNINSKSNLQLFSKWVPKPGKVKRKSVREAVELALERMN
;
A
#
# COMPACT_ATOMS: atom_id res chain seq x y z
N MET A 1 -3.58 5.10 16.96
CA MET A 1 -3.72 5.43 15.52
C MET A 1 -4.19 4.22 14.73
N GLU A 2 -3.40 3.53 13.88
CA GLU A 2 -3.93 2.41 13.05
C GLU A 2 -4.52 1.24 13.85
N ARG A 3 -3.98 1.00 15.05
CA ARG A 3 -4.44 -0.06 15.98
C ARG A 3 -5.81 0.24 16.61
N GLU A 4 -6.26 1.48 16.54
CA GLU A 4 -7.52 1.95 17.14
C GLU A 4 -8.56 2.24 16.06
N SER A 5 -8.13 2.83 14.93
CA SER A 5 -8.96 3.02 13.74
C SER A 5 -8.09 3.14 12.50
N ALA A 6 -8.64 2.80 11.34
CA ALA A 6 -7.95 3.02 10.07
C ALA A 6 -7.60 4.51 9.89
N LEU A 7 -6.40 4.78 9.38
CA LEU A 7 -6.02 6.14 9.00
C LEU A 7 -6.69 6.56 7.70
N ASP A 8 -7.01 7.85 7.58
CA ASP A 8 -7.53 8.44 6.36
C ASP A 8 -6.42 8.54 5.30
N PRO A 9 -6.50 7.77 4.18
CA PRO A 9 -5.46 7.78 3.16
C PRO A 9 -5.18 9.17 2.58
N LYS A 10 -6.19 10.04 2.47
CA LYS A 10 -6.06 11.40 1.90
C LYS A 10 -5.24 12.33 2.77
N ILE A 11 -5.34 12.15 4.08
CA ILE A 11 -4.56 12.93 5.04
C ILE A 11 -3.12 12.40 5.09
N TYR A 12 -2.96 11.08 5.11
CA TYR A 12 -1.66 10.45 5.34
C TYR A 12 -0.80 10.33 4.09
N ALA A 13 -1.37 10.35 2.88
CA ALA A 13 -0.63 10.43 1.63
C ALA A 13 0.31 11.65 1.60
N LYS A 14 -0.12 12.79 2.15
CA LYS A 14 0.71 14.01 2.24
C LYS A 14 1.94 13.83 3.14
N LYS A 15 1.93 12.85 4.04
CA LYS A 15 3.08 12.54 4.91
C LYS A 15 4.16 11.75 4.17
N ILE A 16 3.89 11.23 2.98
CA ILE A 16 4.86 10.54 2.12
C ILE A 16 5.81 11.54 1.42
N ILE A 17 5.32 12.75 1.10
CA ILE A 17 6.08 13.80 0.39
C ILE A 17 7.50 14.01 0.92
N PRO A 18 7.73 14.28 2.24
CA PRO A 18 9.07 14.56 2.73
C PRO A 18 10.04 13.37 2.58
N TYR A 19 9.55 12.13 2.58
CA TYR A 19 10.39 10.96 2.35
C TYR A 19 10.84 10.90 0.88
N VAL A 20 9.92 11.16 -0.04
CA VAL A 20 10.21 11.18 -1.48
C VAL A 20 11.15 12.34 -1.83
N GLU A 21 10.94 13.52 -1.26
CA GLU A 21 11.84 14.69 -1.41
C GLU A 21 13.25 14.40 -0.86
N ALA A 22 13.35 13.57 0.18
CA ALA A 22 14.62 13.08 0.72
C ALA A 22 15.25 11.93 -0.10
N GLY A 23 14.63 11.53 -1.23
CA GLY A 23 15.13 10.45 -2.09
C GLY A 23 14.77 9.03 -1.63
N LEU A 24 13.90 8.88 -0.63
CA LEU A 24 13.40 7.59 -0.16
C LEU A 24 12.18 7.19 -0.99
N THR A 25 12.42 6.48 -2.10
CA THR A 25 11.39 6.16 -3.10
C THR A 25 10.91 4.72 -3.07
N THR A 26 11.41 3.90 -2.15
CA THR A 26 11.05 2.48 -2.02
C THR A 26 10.24 2.24 -0.75
N PHE A 27 9.04 1.68 -0.91
CA PHE A 27 8.13 1.42 0.21
C PHE A 27 7.79 -0.06 0.28
N ASP A 28 7.96 -0.62 1.48
CA ASP A 28 7.65 -2.01 1.81
C ASP A 28 6.39 -2.07 2.69
N MET A 29 5.39 -2.83 2.25
CA MET A 29 4.04 -2.88 2.84
C MET A 29 3.56 -4.33 2.98
N ALA A 30 2.36 -4.49 3.53
CA ALA A 30 1.62 -5.74 3.53
C ALA A 30 0.11 -5.48 3.64
N ASP A 31 -0.68 -6.43 3.16
CA ASP A 31 -2.14 -6.46 3.20
C ASP A 31 -2.74 -6.23 4.60
N HIS A 32 -2.02 -6.62 5.65
CA HIS A 32 -2.41 -6.50 7.05
C HIS A 32 -1.78 -5.31 7.77
N TYR A 33 -0.98 -4.48 7.10
CA TYR A 33 -0.44 -3.23 7.65
C TYR A 33 -1.46 -2.09 7.52
N GLY A 34 -2.68 -2.32 8.03
CA GLY A 34 -3.78 -1.35 8.02
C GLY A 34 -3.98 -0.69 6.65
N SER A 35 -4.00 0.64 6.63
CA SER A 35 -4.22 1.47 5.44
C SER A 35 -2.98 1.68 4.55
N SER A 36 -1.85 0.98 4.77
CA SER A 36 -0.58 1.26 4.07
C SER A 36 -0.67 1.29 2.53
N GLU A 37 -1.26 0.26 1.90
CA GLU A 37 -1.44 0.20 0.44
C GLU A 37 -2.33 1.35 -0.07
N LEU A 38 -3.38 1.70 0.68
CA LEU A 38 -4.30 2.78 0.30
C LEU A 38 -3.64 4.15 0.41
N ILE A 39 -2.82 4.38 1.44
CA ILE A 39 -2.08 5.63 1.63
C ILE A 39 -1.15 5.88 0.45
N ILE A 40 -0.43 4.85 -0.01
CA ILE A 40 0.51 5.02 -1.12
C ILE A 40 -0.21 5.17 -2.46
N GLY A 41 -1.35 4.50 -2.65
CA GLY A 41 -2.21 4.70 -3.83
C GLY A 41 -2.76 6.12 -3.91
N GLU A 42 -3.22 6.67 -2.79
CA GLU A 42 -3.67 8.07 -2.74
C GLU A 42 -2.51 9.05 -3.00
N TYR A 43 -1.28 8.73 -2.55
CA TYR A 43 -0.09 9.50 -2.92
C TYR A 43 0.18 9.46 -4.42
N ASN A 44 0.10 8.29 -5.07
CA ASN A 44 0.26 8.15 -6.53
C ASN A 44 -0.79 8.96 -7.29
N ASN A 45 -2.04 9.01 -6.79
CA ASN A 45 -3.11 9.83 -7.36
C ASN A 45 -2.83 11.35 -7.27
N ILE A 46 -2.25 11.81 -6.16
CA ILE A 46 -1.84 13.21 -5.98
C ILE A 46 -0.61 13.54 -6.86
N ASN A 47 0.31 12.60 -7.01
CA ASN A 47 1.59 12.80 -7.70
C ASN A 47 1.81 11.75 -8.79
N SER A 48 1.09 11.90 -9.90
CA SER A 48 1.08 10.96 -11.04
C SER A 48 2.42 10.78 -11.76
N LYS A 49 3.43 11.59 -11.44
CA LYS A 49 4.80 11.47 -11.95
C LYS A 49 5.76 10.79 -10.96
N SER A 50 5.28 10.36 -9.80
CA SER A 50 6.15 9.74 -8.82
C SER A 50 6.66 8.39 -9.32
N ASN A 51 7.98 8.16 -9.20
CA ASN A 51 8.64 6.91 -9.59
C ASN A 51 8.94 6.09 -8.35
N LEU A 52 7.90 5.65 -7.65
CA LEU A 52 8.03 4.84 -6.45
C LEU A 52 8.25 3.37 -6.80
N GLN A 53 9.04 2.67 -5.98
CA GLN A 53 9.15 1.21 -5.99
C GLN A 53 8.28 0.68 -4.86
N LEU A 54 7.15 0.06 -5.22
CA LEU A 54 6.16 -0.41 -4.25
C LEU A 54 6.22 -1.92 -4.11
N PHE A 55 6.49 -2.39 -2.89
CA PHE A 55 6.50 -3.80 -2.53
C PHE A 55 5.39 -4.07 -1.53
N SER A 56 4.52 -5.04 -1.81
CA SER A 56 3.54 -5.52 -0.85
C SER A 56 3.59 -7.03 -0.70
N LYS A 57 3.05 -7.51 0.43
CA LYS A 57 2.99 -8.91 0.81
C LYS A 57 1.55 -9.23 1.18
N TRP A 58 1.13 -10.44 0.83
CA TRP A 58 -0.15 -10.98 1.23
C TRP A 58 0.05 -12.10 2.24
N VAL A 59 -0.66 -12.04 3.37
CA VAL A 59 -0.62 -13.07 4.41
C VAL A 59 -1.97 -13.80 4.47
N PRO A 60 -2.10 -14.95 3.79
CA PRO A 60 -3.32 -15.74 3.88
C PRO A 60 -3.49 -16.37 5.26
N LYS A 61 -4.74 -16.75 5.58
CA LYS A 61 -5.00 -17.66 6.70
C LYS A 61 -4.19 -18.97 6.52
N PRO A 62 -3.67 -19.56 7.61
CA PRO A 62 -2.94 -20.82 7.53
C PRO A 62 -3.74 -21.93 6.83
N GLY A 63 -3.08 -22.69 5.96
CA GLY A 63 -3.68 -23.82 5.26
C GLY A 63 -3.33 -23.88 3.77
N LYS A 64 -4.09 -24.69 3.02
CA LYS A 64 -3.90 -24.83 1.57
C LYS A 64 -4.38 -23.57 0.86
N VAL A 65 -3.51 -22.98 0.06
CA VAL A 65 -3.81 -21.80 -0.76
C VAL A 65 -4.16 -22.21 -2.19
N LYS A 66 -5.24 -21.64 -2.74
CA LYS A 66 -5.62 -21.82 -4.16
C LYS A 66 -4.94 -20.77 -5.02
N ARG A 67 -4.57 -21.14 -6.25
CA ARG A 67 -4.03 -20.18 -7.24
C ARG A 67 -4.94 -18.97 -7.47
N LYS A 68 -6.27 -19.18 -7.46
CA LYS A 68 -7.25 -18.09 -7.60
C LYS A 68 -7.11 -17.05 -6.48
N SER A 69 -6.93 -17.49 -5.24
CA SER A 69 -6.77 -16.58 -4.09
C SER A 69 -5.49 -15.76 -4.16
N VAL A 70 -4.38 -16.35 -4.66
CA VAL A 70 -3.15 -15.60 -4.92
C VAL A 70 -3.40 -14.49 -5.95
N ARG A 71 -4.11 -14.81 -7.03
CA ARG A 71 -4.45 -13.82 -8.06
C ARG A 71 -5.31 -12.69 -7.50
N GLU A 72 -6.38 -13.03 -6.79
CA GLU A 72 -7.27 -12.04 -6.15
C GLU A 72 -6.51 -11.12 -5.19
N ALA A 73 -5.55 -11.66 -4.43
CA ALA A 73 -4.72 -10.85 -3.54
C ALA A 73 -3.78 -9.89 -4.28
N VAL A 74 -3.16 -10.34 -5.38
CA VAL A 74 -2.30 -9.49 -6.22
C VAL A 74 -3.12 -8.39 -6.90
N GLU A 75 -4.28 -8.74 -7.46
CA GLU A 75 -5.18 -7.78 -8.11
C GLU A 75 -5.68 -6.72 -7.13
N LEU A 76 -6.05 -7.13 -5.91
CA LEU A 76 -6.46 -6.19 -4.86
C LEU A 76 -5.32 -5.26 -4.43
N ALA A 77 -4.09 -5.77 -4.28
CA ALA A 77 -2.94 -4.92 -3.96
C ALA A 77 -2.67 -3.90 -5.08
N LEU A 78 -2.78 -4.31 -6.35
CA LEU A 78 -2.66 -3.39 -7.50
C LEU A 78 -3.77 -2.34 -7.53
N GLU A 79 -5.02 -2.72 -7.21
CA GLU A 79 -6.13 -1.78 -7.12
C GLU A 79 -5.91 -0.74 -6.02
N ARG A 80 -5.36 -1.13 -4.88
CA ARG A 80 -5.14 -0.23 -3.74
C ARG A 80 -3.98 0.74 -3.92
N MET A 81 -2.93 0.32 -4.65
CA MET A 81 -1.69 1.08 -4.80
C MET A 81 -1.64 1.98 -6.05
N ASN A 82 -2.57 1.82 -7.00
CA ASN A 82 -2.69 2.65 -8.20
C ASN A 82 -3.77 3.73 -8.04
#